data_AF-A0AAQ3CN81-F1
#
_entry.id   AF-A0AAQ3CN81-F1
#
_cell.length_a   1.000
_cell.length_b   1.000
_cell.length_c   1.000
_cell.angle_alpha   90.00
_cell.angle_beta   90.00
_cell.angle_gamma   90.00
#
_symmetry.space_group_name_H-M   'P 1'
#
loop_
_entity.id
_entity.type
_entity.pdbx_description
1 polymer ?
#
loop_
_entity_poly.entity_id
_entity_poly.type
_entity_poly.pdbx_seq_one_letter_code
_entity_poly.pdbx_strand_id
1 'polypeptide(L)'
;MTLPQTVITRQMVFNELVKAGINKDIADDLAYRYYKNELTHKDIEYLKENFDIKLEKVESSLKADIEKVETNLKSDIKELDNKINTVENNLNNKIDSVKTELKADIKELDNKINTVKNEIKKDISNLEKNNKWIFGLTFALWLTVLGGFIALILK
;
A
#
# COMPACT_ATOMS: atom_id res chain seq x y z
N MET A 1 -34.12 -38.69 -48.63
CA MET A 1 -35.24 -39.55 -48.22
C MET A 1 -34.81 -40.31 -46.97
N THR A 2 -35.37 -40.01 -45.81
CA THR A 2 -35.16 -40.82 -44.60
C THR A 2 -35.96 -42.11 -44.74
N LEU A 3 -35.32 -43.26 -44.59
CA LEU A 3 -36.01 -44.55 -44.61
C LEU A 3 -37.07 -44.58 -43.48
N PRO A 4 -38.25 -45.18 -43.71
CA PRO A 4 -39.24 -45.34 -42.64
C PRO A 4 -38.65 -46.20 -41.53
N GLN A 5 -38.53 -45.65 -40.32
CA GLN A 5 -38.14 -46.44 -39.16
C GLN A 5 -39.28 -47.40 -38.80
N THR A 6 -39.00 -48.70 -38.83
CA THR A 6 -39.91 -49.72 -38.34
C THR A 6 -40.09 -49.55 -36.83
N VAL A 7 -41.31 -49.19 -36.40
CA VAL A 7 -41.66 -49.09 -34.98
C VAL A 7 -41.79 -50.50 -34.41
N ILE A 8 -40.88 -50.85 -33.49
CA ILE A 8 -40.93 -52.13 -32.78
C ILE A 8 -41.99 -52.02 -31.67
N THR A 9 -43.04 -52.83 -31.75
CA THR A 9 -44.12 -52.85 -30.73
C THR A 9 -43.81 -53.81 -29.59
N ARG A 10 -44.43 -53.62 -28.42
CA ARG A 10 -44.35 -54.55 -27.27
C ARG A 10 -44.63 -56.00 -27.69
N GLN A 11 -45.67 -56.21 -28.51
CA GLN A 11 -46.06 -57.55 -28.95
C GLN A 11 -45.00 -58.21 -29.85
N MET A 12 -44.35 -57.42 -30.71
CA MET A 12 -43.25 -57.92 -31.54
C MET A 12 -42.09 -58.40 -30.67
N VAL A 13 -41.68 -57.61 -29.68
CA VAL A 13 -40.61 -57.99 -28.74
C VAL A 13 -41.01 -59.22 -27.92
N PHE A 14 -42.22 -59.25 -27.37
CA PHE A 14 -42.73 -60.40 -26.62
C PHE A 14 -42.67 -61.69 -27.45
N ASN A 15 -43.17 -61.65 -28.69
CA ASN A 15 -43.17 -62.81 -29.57
C ASN A 15 -41.75 -63.32 -29.87
N GLU A 16 -40.79 -62.41 -30.12
CA GLU A 16 -39.40 -62.78 -30.37
C GLU A 16 -38.70 -63.34 -29.12
N LEU A 17 -38.97 -62.79 -27.93
CA LEU A 17 -38.43 -63.31 -26.65
C LEU A 17 -38.95 -64.73 -26.36
N VAL A 18 -40.24 -64.97 -26.59
CA VAL A 18 -40.84 -66.31 -26.43
C VAL A 18 -40.28 -67.30 -27.46
N LYS A 19 -40.09 -66.88 -28.72
CA LYS A 19 -39.43 -67.71 -29.75
C LYS A 19 -37.98 -68.05 -29.37
N ALA A 20 -37.28 -67.15 -28.70
CA ALA A 20 -35.93 -67.39 -28.18
C ALA A 20 -35.89 -68.31 -26.94
N GLY A 21 -37.04 -68.84 -26.49
CA GLY A 21 -37.14 -69.77 -25.37
C GLY A 21 -37.24 -69.11 -23.99
N ILE A 22 -37.45 -67.79 -23.92
CA ILE A 22 -37.68 -67.10 -22.65
C ILE A 22 -39.08 -67.44 -22.13
N ASN A 23 -39.18 -67.69 -20.82
CA ASN A 23 -40.46 -67.92 -20.14
C ASN A 23 -41.45 -66.78 -20.44
N LYS A 24 -42.72 -67.09 -20.68
CA LYS A 24 -43.75 -66.10 -21.07
C LYS A 24 -43.88 -64.93 -20.09
N ASP A 25 -43.83 -65.18 -18.79
CA ASP A 25 -43.97 -64.13 -17.78
C ASP A 25 -42.74 -63.19 -17.80
N ILE A 26 -41.56 -63.78 -17.95
CA ILE A 26 -40.29 -63.04 -18.09
C ILE A 26 -40.30 -62.24 -19.40
N ALA A 27 -40.74 -62.84 -20.52
CA ALA A 27 -40.83 -62.19 -21.82
C ALA A 27 -41.81 -61.01 -21.82
N ASP A 28 -42.93 -61.11 -21.10
CA ASP A 28 -43.94 -60.06 -20.98
C ASP A 28 -43.40 -58.84 -20.20
N ASP A 29 -42.68 -59.09 -19.10
CA ASP A 29 -41.98 -58.07 -18.31
C ASP A 29 -40.87 -57.38 -19.12
N LEU A 30 -39.98 -58.13 -19.78
CA LEU A 30 -38.91 -57.56 -20.62
C LEU A 30 -39.46 -56.76 -21.80
N ALA A 31 -40.49 -57.26 -22.49
CA ALA A 31 -41.13 -56.54 -23.60
C ALA A 31 -41.81 -55.25 -23.11
N TYR A 32 -42.41 -55.26 -21.91
CA TYR A 32 -42.97 -54.06 -21.28
C TYR A 32 -41.88 -53.03 -20.98
N ARG A 33 -40.78 -53.44 -20.33
CA ARG A 33 -39.63 -52.57 -20.00
C ARG A 33 -38.99 -51.96 -21.24
N TYR A 34 -38.85 -52.75 -22.31
CA TYR A 34 -38.37 -52.28 -23.61
C TYR A 34 -39.32 -51.23 -24.20
N TYR A 35 -40.62 -51.52 -24.27
CA TYR A 35 -41.61 -50.60 -24.83
C TYR A 35 -41.70 -49.28 -24.04
N LYS A 36 -41.47 -49.34 -22.73
CA LYS A 36 -41.46 -48.17 -21.84
C LYS A 36 -40.09 -47.48 -21.73
N ASN A 37 -39.04 -48.00 -22.37
CA ASN A 37 -37.67 -47.50 -22.27
C ASN A 37 -37.20 -47.32 -20.80
N GLU A 38 -37.65 -48.20 -19.89
CA GLU A 38 -37.36 -48.06 -18.46
C GLU A 38 -35.86 -48.11 -18.17
N LEU A 39 -35.10 -48.90 -18.95
CA LEU A 39 -33.65 -49.00 -18.82
C LEU A 39 -32.96 -47.68 -19.22
N THR A 40 -33.36 -47.08 -20.35
CA THR A 40 -32.83 -45.79 -20.82
C THR A 40 -33.12 -44.67 -19.82
N HIS A 41 -34.30 -44.68 -19.19
CA HIS A 41 -34.63 -43.66 -18.19
C HIS A 41 -33.73 -43.77 -16.96
N LYS A 42 -33.48 -44.99 -16.46
CA LYS A 42 -32.56 -45.23 -15.35
C LYS A 42 -31.12 -44.81 -15.68
N ASP A 43 -30.66 -45.09 -16.90
CA ASP A 43 -29.31 -44.66 -17.32
C ASP A 43 -29.19 -43.13 -17.36
N ILE A 44 -30.22 -42.43 -17.84
CA ILE A 44 -30.27 -40.96 -17.86
C ILE A 44 -30.31 -40.39 -16.44
N GLU A 45 -31.11 -40.99 -15.55
CA GLU A 45 -31.18 -40.59 -14.15
C GLU A 45 -29.82 -40.74 -13.47
N TYR A 46 -29.16 -41.89 -13.64
CA TYR A 46 -27.81 -42.14 -13.13
C TYR A 46 -26.78 -41.13 -13.67
N LEU A 47 -26.82 -40.84 -14.97
CA LEU A 47 -25.94 -39.85 -15.58
C LEU A 47 -26.19 -38.45 -14.99
N LYS A 48 -27.44 -38.06 -14.83
CA LYS A 48 -27.83 -36.78 -14.25
C LYS A 48 -27.29 -36.64 -12.83
N GLU A 49 -27.54 -37.64 -11.97
CA GLU A 49 -27.02 -37.66 -10.60
C GLU A 49 -25.49 -37.54 -10.56
N ASN A 50 -24.79 -38.26 -11.44
CA ASN A 50 -23.33 -38.20 -11.51
C ASN A 50 -22.82 -36.81 -11.93
N PHE A 51 -23.51 -36.17 -12.89
CA PHE A 51 -23.19 -34.82 -13.34
C PHE A 51 -23.47 -33.78 -12.25
N ASP A 52 -24.61 -33.86 -11.57
CA ASP A 52 -24.98 -32.96 -10.49
C ASP A 52 -23.93 -33.03 -9.36
N ILE A 53 -23.53 -34.24 -8.94
CA ILE A 53 -22.48 -34.45 -7.93
C ILE A 53 -21.13 -33.85 -8.38
N LYS A 54 -20.75 -34.05 -9.65
CA LYS A 54 -19.49 -33.48 -10.18
C LYS A 54 -19.54 -31.96 -10.22
N LEU A 55 -20.68 -31.38 -10.56
CA LEU A 55 -20.87 -29.95 -10.63
C LEU A 55 -20.79 -29.32 -9.23
N GLU A 56 -21.46 -29.91 -8.24
CA GLU A 56 -21.38 -29.48 -6.83
C GLU A 56 -19.95 -29.54 -6.29
N LYS A 57 -19.18 -30.58 -6.66
CA LYS A 57 -17.77 -30.70 -6.26
C LYS A 57 -16.90 -29.63 -6.89
N VAL A 58 -17.11 -29.30 -8.17
CA VAL A 58 -16.39 -28.21 -8.85
C VAL A 58 -16.74 -26.87 -8.23
N GLU A 59 -18.02 -26.59 -7.98
CA GLU A 59 -18.47 -25.36 -7.34
C GLU A 59 -17.85 -25.19 -5.95
N SER A 60 -17.89 -26.25 -5.14
CA SER A 60 -17.29 -26.26 -3.80
C SER A 60 -15.78 -26.01 -3.84
N SER A 61 -15.08 -26.63 -4.80
CA SER A 61 -13.63 -26.42 -4.98
C SER A 61 -13.31 -24.99 -5.39
N LEU A 62 -14.04 -24.42 -6.36
CA LEU A 62 -13.85 -23.06 -6.82
C LEU A 62 -14.14 -22.05 -5.70
N LYS A 63 -15.19 -22.27 -4.92
CA LYS A 63 -15.51 -21.44 -3.75
C LYS A 63 -14.37 -21.45 -2.72
N ALA A 64 -13.82 -22.62 -2.41
CA ALA A 64 -12.69 -22.74 -1.49
C ALA A 64 -11.43 -22.02 -2.02
N ASP A 65 -11.14 -22.14 -3.32
CA ASP A 65 -10.01 -21.44 -3.95
C ASP A 65 -10.20 -19.92 -3.91
N ILE A 66 -11.42 -19.43 -4.17
CA ILE A 66 -11.76 -18.00 -4.07
C ILE A 66 -11.58 -17.49 -2.64
N GLU A 67 -12.11 -18.21 -1.63
CA GLU A 67 -11.98 -17.84 -0.21
C GLU A 67 -10.50 -17.80 0.23
N LYS A 68 -9.69 -18.74 -0.26
CA LYS A 68 -8.25 -18.78 -0.01
C LYS A 68 -7.53 -17.58 -0.63
N VAL A 69 -7.83 -17.24 -1.89
CA VAL A 69 -7.28 -16.06 -2.56
C VAL A 69 -7.68 -14.79 -1.83
N GLU A 70 -8.94 -14.64 -1.44
CA GLU A 70 -9.43 -13.48 -0.70
C GLU A 70 -8.72 -13.33 0.65
N THR A 71 -8.53 -14.44 1.37
CA THR A 71 -7.82 -14.45 2.67
C THR A 71 -6.35 -14.04 2.50
N ASN A 72 -5.68 -14.56 1.48
CA ASN A 72 -4.29 -14.20 1.18
C ASN A 72 -4.16 -12.71 0.81
N LEU A 73 -5.03 -12.19 -0.07
CA LEU A 73 -5.02 -10.78 -0.44
C LEU A 73 -5.28 -9.86 0.76
N LYS A 74 -6.21 -10.22 1.65
CA LYS A 74 -6.43 -9.49 2.91
C LYS A 74 -5.19 -9.48 3.80
N SER A 75 -4.46 -10.59 3.87
CA SER A 75 -3.21 -10.68 4.62
C SER A 75 -2.13 -9.79 4.01
N ASP A 76 -1.95 -9.85 2.69
CA ASP A 76 -0.95 -9.06 1.97
C ASP A 76 -1.22 -7.54 2.11
N ILE A 77 -2.49 -7.12 2.00
CA ILE A 77 -2.89 -5.73 2.22
C ILE A 77 -2.53 -5.27 3.64
N LYS A 78 -2.82 -6.09 4.65
CA LYS A 78 -2.48 -5.77 6.05
C LYS A 78 -0.97 -5.68 6.26
N GLU A 79 -0.19 -6.54 5.61
CA GLU A 79 1.28 -6.46 5.67
C GLU A 79 1.80 -5.17 5.03
N LEU A 80 1.25 -4.77 3.88
CA LEU A 80 1.59 -3.52 3.22
C LEU A 80 1.24 -2.30 4.07
N ASP A 81 0.05 -2.27 4.69
CA ASP A 81 -0.34 -1.19 5.61
C ASP A 81 0.66 -1.06 6.78
N ASN A 82 1.09 -2.18 7.36
CA ASN A 82 2.10 -2.17 8.42
C ASN A 82 3.46 -1.64 7.93
N LYS A 83 3.88 -2.02 6.72
CA LYS A 83 5.11 -1.52 6.09
C LYS A 83 5.02 -0.01 5.84
N ILE A 84 3.89 0.48 5.34
CA ILE A 84 3.64 1.90 5.11
C ILE A 84 3.73 2.67 6.44
N ASN A 85 3.02 2.23 7.48
CA ASN A 85 3.05 2.85 8.81
C ASN A 85 4.48 2.90 9.39
N THR A 86 5.26 1.84 9.19
CA THR A 86 6.67 1.79 9.63
C THR A 86 7.52 2.82 8.89
N VAL A 87 7.37 2.92 7.57
CA VAL A 87 8.09 3.93 6.76
C VAL A 87 7.70 5.34 7.16
N GLU A 88 6.41 5.61 7.35
CA GLU A 88 5.90 6.92 7.77
C GLU A 88 6.48 7.34 9.13
N ASN A 89 6.45 6.45 10.13
CA ASN A 89 7.04 6.72 11.44
C ASN A 89 8.55 6.99 11.36
N ASN A 90 9.27 6.22 10.55
CA ASN A 90 10.71 6.42 10.35
C ASN A 90 11.01 7.76 9.67
N LEU A 91 10.20 8.19 8.70
CA LEU A 91 10.34 9.48 8.04
C LEU A 91 10.03 10.63 9.00
N ASN A 92 8.95 10.54 9.78
CA ASN A 92 8.59 11.53 10.80
C ASN A 92 9.73 11.70 11.82
N ASN A 93 10.28 10.60 12.33
CA ASN A 93 11.42 10.65 13.25
C ASN A 93 12.65 11.31 12.63
N LYS A 94 12.98 11.03 11.36
CA LYS A 94 14.09 11.67 10.65
C LYS A 94 13.85 13.18 10.45
N ILE A 95 12.62 13.56 10.10
CA ILE A 95 12.24 14.97 9.95
C ILE A 95 12.39 15.71 11.28
N ASP A 96 11.93 15.12 12.39
CA ASP A 96 12.05 15.73 13.72
C ASP A 96 13.52 15.83 14.19
N SER A 97 14.37 14.84 13.88
CA SER A 97 15.82 14.91 14.14
C SER A 97 16.44 16.10 13.39
N VAL A 98 16.23 16.16 12.07
CA VAL A 98 16.78 17.25 11.22
C VAL A 98 16.28 18.61 11.68
N LYS A 99 14.99 18.73 12.04
CA LYS A 99 14.41 19.97 12.57
C LYS A 99 15.05 20.38 13.90
N THR A 100 15.40 19.42 14.75
CA THR A 100 16.05 19.67 16.03
C THR A 100 17.50 20.12 15.83
N GLU A 101 18.24 19.44 14.95
CA GLU A 101 19.61 19.79 14.57
C GLU A 101 19.66 21.20 13.97
N LEU A 102 18.81 21.52 12.99
CA LEU A 102 18.76 22.85 12.39
C LEU A 102 18.42 23.96 13.40
N LYS A 103 17.53 23.70 14.37
CA LYS A 103 17.26 24.65 15.46
C LYS A 103 18.47 24.88 16.36
N ALA A 104 19.25 23.84 16.63
CA ALA A 104 20.47 23.95 17.42
C ALA A 104 21.53 24.77 16.67
N ASP A 105 21.74 24.49 15.37
CA ASP A 105 22.67 25.22 14.51
C ASP A 105 22.32 26.70 14.41
N ILE A 106 21.02 27.03 14.22
CA ILE A 106 20.54 28.42 14.20
C ILE A 106 20.86 29.12 15.53
N LYS A 107 20.60 28.46 16.67
CA LYS A 107 20.89 29.02 17.99
C LYS A 107 22.39 29.23 18.21
N GLU A 108 23.23 28.30 17.74
CA GLU A 108 24.68 28.46 17.81
C GLU A 108 25.16 29.64 16.96
N LEU A 109 24.63 29.80 15.75
CA LEU A 109 24.92 30.93 14.87
C LEU A 109 24.47 32.26 15.50
N ASP A 110 23.27 32.34 16.08
CA ASP A 110 22.80 33.52 16.80
C ASP A 110 23.74 33.91 17.95
N ASN A 111 24.24 32.93 18.71
CA ASN A 111 25.22 33.17 19.76
C ASN A 111 26.54 33.71 19.20
N LYS A 112 27.07 33.11 18.12
CA LYS A 112 28.30 33.58 17.46
C LYS A 112 28.13 35.01 16.94
N ILE A 113 27.01 35.32 16.30
CA ILE A 113 26.68 36.66 15.82
C ILE A 113 26.63 37.67 16.98
N ASN A 114 25.99 37.31 18.10
CA ASN A 114 25.92 38.18 19.27
C ASN A 114 27.28 38.43 19.90
N THR A 115 28.15 37.42 19.97
CA THR A 115 29.54 37.58 20.43
C THR A 115 30.31 38.56 19.55
N VAL A 116 30.32 38.35 18.23
CA VAL A 116 31.00 39.23 17.27
C VAL A 116 30.45 40.66 17.35
N LYS A 117 29.13 40.82 17.46
CA LYS A 117 28.49 42.14 17.63
C LYS A 117 28.96 42.86 18.89
N ASN A 118 29.10 42.14 20.00
CA ASN A 118 29.56 42.70 21.26
C ASN A 118 31.05 43.08 21.22
N GLU A 119 31.89 42.27 20.58
CA GLU A 119 33.30 42.58 20.34
C GLU A 119 33.45 43.85 19.50
N ILE A 120 32.75 43.93 18.36
CA ILE A 120 32.74 45.13 17.51
C ILE A 120 32.27 46.37 18.30
N LYS A 121 31.21 46.25 19.11
CA LYS A 121 30.72 47.37 19.93
C LYS A 121 31.76 47.84 20.94
N LYS A 122 32.52 46.91 21.54
CA LYS A 122 33.61 47.22 22.48
C LYS A 122 34.75 47.95 21.76
N ASP A 123 35.14 47.47 20.58
CA ASP A 123 36.20 48.09 19.78
C ASP A 123 35.83 49.51 19.34
N ILE A 124 34.59 49.71 18.86
CA ILE A 124 34.06 51.04 18.54
C ILE A 124 34.11 51.96 19.77
N SER A 125 33.66 51.49 20.94
CA SER A 125 33.70 52.30 22.17
C SER A 125 35.12 52.68 22.59
N ASN A 126 36.08 51.76 22.44
CA ASN A 126 37.49 52.03 22.72
C ASN A 126 38.06 53.07 21.74
N LEU A 127 37.76 52.95 20.45
CA LEU A 127 38.15 53.94 19.44
C LEU A 127 37.57 55.33 19.72
N GLU A 128 36.29 55.42 20.10
CA GLU A 128 35.66 56.69 20.49
C GLU A 128 36.36 57.33 21.70
N LYS A 129 36.71 56.55 22.72
CA LYS A 129 37.46 57.03 23.90
C LYS A 129 38.84 57.54 23.51
N ASN A 130 39.57 56.77 22.71
CA ASN A 130 40.90 57.13 22.24
C ASN A 130 40.84 58.42 21.40
N ASN A 131 39.88 58.53 20.49
CA ASN A 131 39.69 59.72 19.67
C ASN A 131 39.36 60.97 20.51
N LYS A 132 38.49 60.84 21.53
CA LYS A 132 38.21 61.94 22.47
C LYS A 132 39.46 62.37 23.23
N TRP A 133 40.27 61.42 23.68
CA TRP A 133 41.51 61.70 24.39
C TRP A 133 42.54 62.41 23.50
N ILE A 134 42.75 61.92 22.28
CA ILE A 134 43.63 62.56 21.29
C ILE A 134 43.14 63.96 20.95
N PHE A 135 41.85 64.15 20.71
CA PHE A 135 41.27 65.46 20.43
C PHE A 135 41.55 66.44 21.59
N GLY A 136 41.31 66.03 22.83
CA GLY A 136 41.63 66.84 24.01
C GLY A 136 43.10 67.24 24.09
N LEU A 137 44.02 66.31 23.82
CA LEU A 137 45.46 66.57 23.81
C LEU A 137 45.86 67.55 22.68
N THR A 138 45.37 67.34 21.46
CA THR A 138 45.63 68.24 20.33
C THR A 138 45.07 69.64 20.55
N PHE A 139 43.89 69.76 21.16
CA PHE A 139 43.31 71.03 21.53
C PHE A 139 44.12 71.76 22.60
N ALA A 140 44.59 71.04 23.63
CA ALA A 140 45.46 71.60 24.66
C ALA A 140 46.81 72.09 24.08
N LEU A 141 47.43 71.32 23.18
CA LEU A 141 48.65 71.72 22.46
C LEU A 141 48.43 72.99 21.62
N TRP A 142 47.27 73.12 20.98
CA TRP A 142 46.95 74.32 20.22
C TRP A 142 46.82 75.57 21.12
N LEU A 143 46.14 75.45 22.27
CA LEU A 143 46.01 76.53 23.25
C LEU A 143 47.35 76.97 23.85
N THR A 144 48.25 76.03 24.16
CA THR A 144 49.57 76.36 24.72
C THR A 144 50.42 77.12 23.72
N VAL A 145 50.43 76.70 22.45
CA VAL A 145 51.13 77.41 21.38
C VAL A 145 50.56 78.82 21.20
N LEU A 146 49.23 78.96 21.14
CA LEU A 146 48.56 80.27 21.01
C LEU A 146 48.87 81.21 22.19
N GLY A 147 48.80 80.71 23.42
CA GLY A 147 49.13 81.48 24.62
C GLY A 147 50.59 81.96 24.64
N GLY A 148 51.52 81.13 24.16
CA GLY A 148 52.93 81.50 24.00
C GLY A 148 53.13 82.65 23.01
N PHE A 149 52.42 82.65 21.87
CA PHE A 149 52.45 83.76 20.92
C PHE A 149 51.90 85.06 21.52
N ILE A 150 50.77 85.00 22.23
CA ILE A 150 50.19 86.19 22.90
C ILE A 150 51.18 86.77 23.93
N ALA A 151 51.82 85.92 24.73
CA ALA A 151 52.80 86.34 25.73
C ALA A 151 54.04 87.02 25.10
N LEU A 152 54.46 86.59 23.90
CA LEU A 152 55.56 87.24 23.15
C LEU A 152 55.17 88.61 22.58
N ILE A 153 53.91 88.80 22.17
CA ILE A 153 53.43 90.09 21.61
C ILE A 153 53.24 91.15 22.70
N LEU A 154 52.87 90.74 23.93
CA LEU A 154 52.59 91.65 25.04
C LEU A 154 53.84 92.08 25.85
N LYS A 155 55.02 91.57 25.51
CA LYS A 155 56.30 91.89 26.15
C LYS A 155 57.05 92.99 25.39
#